data_AF-A0A7J9LMN8-F1
#
_entry.id   AF-A0A7J9LMN8-F1
#
_cell.length_a   1.000
_cell.length_b   1.000
_cell.length_c   1.000
_cell.angle_alpha   90.00
_cell.angle_beta   90.00
_cell.angle_gamma   90.00
#
_symmetry.space_group_name_H-M   'P 1'
#
loop_
_entity.id
_entity.type
_entity.pdbx_description
1 polymer ?
#
loop_
_entity_poly.entity_id
_entity_poly.type
_entity_poly.pdbx_seq_one_letter_code
_entity_poly.pdbx_strand_id
1 'polypeptide(L)'
;MSFFFSRWDFIEVGGVIMKDMDRMLAFETALKTWAAWVEANIDPSKSLVFFQGISPSHYNSSLWNDPKAKGCLGQEQPLLGSSYPGGVPQALGVLKRVLSTVRKKVKLLDITVLSLLRKDGHPSVYGFGGSTGLDCSHWCLAGVPDTWNEILFNLIF
;
A
#
# COMPACT_ATOMS: atom_id res chain seq x y z
N MET A 1 29.31 -16.08 8.88
CA MET A 1 27.89 -16.36 9.15
C MET A 1 27.33 -15.16 9.89
N SER A 2 26.90 -14.13 9.17
CA SER A 2 26.38 -12.88 9.77
C SER A 2 24.88 -13.03 9.97
N PHE A 3 24.46 -13.22 11.21
CA PHE A 3 23.06 -13.14 11.62
C PHE A 3 22.63 -11.68 11.61
N PHE A 4 22.17 -11.18 10.46
CA PHE A 4 21.44 -9.92 10.41
C PHE A 4 20.04 -10.17 10.97
N PHE A 5 19.83 -9.89 12.25
CA PHE A 5 18.48 -9.75 12.81
C PHE A 5 17.90 -8.44 12.28
N SER A 6 16.81 -8.52 11.51
CA SER A 6 16.04 -7.35 11.13
C SER A 6 15.07 -7.02 12.26
N ARG A 7 14.91 -5.74 12.63
CA ARG A 7 13.91 -5.34 13.63
C ARG A 7 12.48 -5.75 13.25
N TRP A 8 12.25 -6.03 11.96
CA TRP A 8 10.98 -6.47 11.43
C TRP A 8 10.73 -7.98 11.59
N ASP A 9 11.67 -8.72 12.18
CA ASP A 9 11.53 -10.17 12.40
C ASP A 9 10.66 -10.50 13.61
N PHE A 10 10.39 -9.54 14.50
CA PHE A 10 9.63 -9.77 15.73
C PHE A 10 8.32 -8.96 15.73
N ILE A 11 7.22 -9.63 16.04
CA ILE A 11 5.89 -9.03 16.13
C ILE A 11 5.29 -9.41 17.48
N GLU A 12 4.79 -8.42 18.21
CA GLU A 12 4.13 -8.61 19.50
C GLU A 12 2.62 -8.55 19.35
N VAL A 13 1.92 -9.57 19.85
CA VAL A 13 0.44 -9.60 19.90
C VAL A 13 0.02 -9.99 21.31
N GLY A 14 -0.67 -9.08 22.01
CA GLY A 14 -1.18 -9.33 23.36
C GLY A 14 -0.11 -9.71 24.39
N GLY A 15 1.07 -9.10 24.31
CA GLY A 15 2.20 -9.41 25.21
C GLY A 15 3.07 -10.59 24.78
N VAL A 16 2.72 -11.28 23.69
CA VAL A 16 3.49 -12.42 23.18
C VAL A 16 4.30 -12.00 21.96
N ILE A 17 5.63 -12.17 22.03
CA ILE A 17 6.55 -11.89 20.93
C ILE A 17 6.69 -13.14 20.06
N MET A 18 6.35 -13.00 18.78
CA MET A 18 6.52 -14.02 17.76
C MET A 18 7.64 -13.62 16.80
N LYS A 19 8.46 -14.59 16.40
CA LYS A 19 9.47 -14.40 15.37
C LYS A 19 8.93 -14.87 14.02
N ASP A 20 9.11 -14.05 12.99
CA ASP A 20 8.77 -14.32 11.58
C ASP A 20 7.33 -14.78 11.34
N MET A 21 6.38 -14.07 11.97
CA MET A 21 4.95 -14.26 11.69
C MET A 21 4.64 -13.98 10.22
N ASP A 22 3.76 -14.79 9.63
CA ASP A 22 3.27 -14.56 8.26
C ASP A 22 2.81 -13.11 8.09
N ARG A 23 3.29 -12.45 7.04
CA ARG A 23 3.12 -11.00 6.88
C ARG A 23 1.66 -10.63 6.62
N MET A 24 0.88 -11.50 5.99
CA MET A 24 -0.55 -11.26 5.77
C MET A 24 -1.37 -11.52 7.03
N LEU A 25 -1.00 -12.53 7.83
CA LEU A 25 -1.60 -12.74 9.15
C LEU A 25 -1.26 -11.58 10.10
N ALA A 26 -0.03 -11.10 10.08
CA ALA A 26 0.40 -9.94 10.86
C ALA A 26 -0.37 -8.68 10.46
N PHE A 27 -0.51 -8.43 9.15
CA PHE A 27 -1.30 -7.33 8.62
C PHE A 27 -2.78 -7.45 8.99
N GLU A 28 -3.39 -8.63 8.84
CA GLU A 28 -4.77 -8.88 9.24
C GLU A 28 -4.99 -8.67 10.74
N THR A 29 -4.07 -9.15 11.57
CA THR A 29 -4.10 -8.98 13.03
C THR A 29 -4.05 -7.51 13.41
N ALA A 30 -3.09 -6.77 12.86
CA ALA A 30 -2.95 -5.32 13.11
C ALA A 30 -4.20 -4.54 12.66
N LEU A 31 -4.74 -4.86 11.48
CA LEU A 31 -5.97 -4.23 10.98
C LEU A 31 -7.18 -4.53 11.86
N LYS A 32 -7.33 -5.76 12.37
CA LYS A 32 -8.41 -6.11 13.31
C LYS A 32 -8.28 -5.34 14.63
N THR A 33 -7.07 -5.18 15.15
CA THR A 33 -6.82 -4.35 16.33
C THR A 33 -7.21 -2.88 16.09
N TRP A 34 -6.82 -2.32 14.95
CA TRP A 34 -7.22 -0.97 14.56
C TRP A 34 -8.73 -0.83 14.38
N ALA A 35 -9.38 -1.80 13.72
CA ALA A 35 -10.83 -1.84 13.53
C ALA A 35 -11.59 -1.87 14.86
N ALA A 36 -11.16 -2.71 15.80
CA ALA A 36 -11.73 -2.75 17.15
C ALA A 36 -11.57 -1.41 17.88
N TRP A 37 -10.43 -0.73 17.70
CA TRP A 37 -10.22 0.61 18.25
C TRP A 37 -11.20 1.62 17.63
N VAL A 38 -11.42 1.59 16.32
CA VAL A 38 -12.41 2.45 15.65
C VAL A 38 -13.81 2.22 16.25
N GLU A 39 -14.22 0.96 16.38
CA GLU A 39 -15.50 0.56 16.99
C GLU A 39 -15.67 1.03 18.44
N ALA A 40 -14.59 1.08 19.21
CA ALA A 40 -14.66 1.55 20.59
C ALA A 40 -14.64 3.09 20.70
N ASN A 41 -13.92 3.80 19.81
CA ASN A 41 -13.50 5.18 20.09
C ASN A 41 -14.06 6.26 19.15
N ILE A 42 -14.49 5.91 17.94
CA ILE A 42 -14.91 6.92 16.94
C ILE A 42 -16.39 7.26 17.07
N ASP A 43 -16.74 8.55 17.12
CA ASP A 43 -18.11 9.04 16.97
C ASP A 43 -18.36 9.42 15.50
N PRO A 44 -19.16 8.66 14.72
CA PRO A 44 -19.40 8.94 13.31
C PRO A 44 -20.15 10.26 13.05
N SER A 45 -20.77 10.86 14.07
CA SER A 45 -21.41 12.18 13.95
C SER A 45 -20.40 13.34 13.98
N LYS A 46 -19.18 13.08 14.48
CA LYS A 46 -18.11 14.09 14.65
C LYS A 46 -16.89 13.82 13.80
N SER A 47 -16.74 12.61 13.26
CA SER A 47 -15.53 12.20 12.56
C SER A 47 -15.82 11.37 11.33
N LEU A 48 -15.13 11.71 10.23
CA LEU A 48 -15.04 10.88 9.04
C LEU A 48 -13.75 10.07 9.12
N VAL A 49 -13.85 8.76 8.95
CA VAL A 49 -12.68 7.87 8.94
C VAL A 49 -12.45 7.36 7.53
N PHE A 50 -11.22 7.56 7.06
CA PHE A 50 -10.74 7.03 5.79
C PHE A 50 -9.63 6.02 6.05
N PHE A 51 -9.59 4.98 5.23
CA PHE A 51 -8.45 4.08 5.16
C PHE A 51 -7.88 4.16 3.74
N GLN A 52 -6.59 4.49 3.62
CA GLN A 52 -5.92 4.52 2.32
C GLN A 52 -5.68 3.09 1.81
N GLY A 53 -6.01 2.83 0.55
CA GLY A 53 -5.68 1.59 -0.13
C GLY A 53 -4.17 1.31 -0.19
N ILE A 54 -3.82 0.13 -0.73
CA ILE A 54 -2.43 -0.30 -0.80
C ILE A 54 -1.69 0.53 -1.85
N SER A 55 -0.68 1.30 -1.44
CA SER A 55 0.27 1.91 -2.38
C SER A 55 1.18 0.81 -2.94
N PRO A 56 1.13 0.52 -4.25
CA PRO A 56 1.96 -0.52 -4.84
C PRO A 56 3.41 -0.08 -4.99
N SER A 57 4.29 -1.07 -5.19
CA SER A 57 5.65 -0.86 -5.67
C SER A 57 5.83 -1.50 -7.05
N HIS A 58 6.81 -1.01 -7.80
CA HIS A 58 7.09 -1.46 -9.17
C HIS A 58 8.53 -1.97 -9.32
N TYR A 59 8.95 -2.87 -8.43
CA TYR A 59 10.28 -3.50 -8.51
C TYR A 59 10.33 -4.65 -9.53
N ASN A 60 9.24 -5.40 -9.69
CA ASN A 60 9.17 -6.54 -10.60
C ASN A 60 8.37 -6.20 -11.86
N SER A 61 9.10 -5.90 -12.94
CA SER A 61 8.51 -5.50 -14.22
C SER A 61 7.83 -6.62 -15.01
N SER A 62 8.09 -7.88 -14.64
CA SER A 62 7.38 -9.02 -15.22
C SER A 62 5.88 -8.97 -14.87
N LEU A 63 5.51 -8.31 -13.78
CA LEU A 63 4.11 -8.13 -13.36
C LEU A 63 3.31 -7.21 -14.29
N TRP A 64 3.97 -6.46 -15.18
CA TRP A 64 3.32 -5.68 -16.23
C TRP A 64 3.77 -6.08 -17.64
N ASN A 65 4.16 -7.34 -17.81
CA ASN A 65 4.56 -7.94 -19.09
C ASN A 65 5.81 -7.30 -19.74
N ASP A 66 6.70 -6.71 -18.94
CA ASP A 66 8.01 -6.24 -19.42
C ASP A 66 9.16 -6.87 -18.61
N PRO A 67 9.48 -8.15 -18.86
CA PRO A 67 10.53 -8.85 -18.11
C PRO A 67 11.95 -8.32 -18.41
N LYS A 68 12.13 -7.44 -19.40
CA LYS A 68 13.43 -6.86 -19.75
C LYS A 68 13.71 -5.54 -19.02
N ALA A 69 12.66 -4.83 -18.61
CA ALA A 69 12.80 -3.65 -17.78
C ALA A 69 13.43 -3.99 -16.42
N LYS A 70 14.06 -2.99 -15.81
CA LYS A 70 14.63 -3.08 -14.46
C LYS A 70 13.75 -2.30 -13.50
N GLY A 71 12.68 -2.93 -13.04
CA GLY A 71 11.65 -2.25 -12.23
C GLY A 71 11.13 -0.99 -12.93
N CYS A 72 10.99 0.09 -12.18
CA CYS A 72 10.53 1.39 -12.67
C CYS A 72 11.61 2.22 -13.41
N LEU A 73 12.81 1.69 -13.67
CA LEU A 73 13.86 2.42 -14.38
C LEU A 73 13.45 2.74 -15.83
N GLY A 74 13.53 4.03 -16.20
CA GLY A 74 13.23 4.52 -17.54
C GLY A 74 11.76 4.38 -17.94
N GLN A 75 10.85 4.15 -16.99
CA GLN A 75 9.42 4.09 -17.26
C GLN A 75 8.86 5.51 -17.27
N GLU A 76 8.40 5.97 -18.43
CA GLU A 76 7.92 7.35 -18.62
C GLU A 76 6.42 7.44 -18.92
N GLN A 77 5.78 6.29 -19.12
CA GLN A 77 4.36 6.20 -19.46
C GLN A 77 3.63 5.23 -18.54
N PRO A 78 2.37 5.53 -18.17
CA PRO A 78 1.54 4.60 -17.44
C PRO A 78 1.24 3.36 -18.28
N LEU A 79 0.74 2.32 -17.63
CA LEU A 79 0.08 1.22 -18.31
C LEU A 79 -1.27 1.70 -18.82
N LEU A 80 -1.53 1.44 -20.10
CA LEU A 80 -2.83 1.73 -20.70
C LEU A 80 -3.86 0.68 -20.28
N GLY A 81 -5.10 1.12 -20.06
CA GLY A 81 -6.22 0.26 -19.68
C GLY A 81 -6.67 0.46 -18.23
N SER A 82 -7.48 -0.47 -17.74
CA SER A 82 -8.12 -0.40 -16.41
C SER A 82 -7.77 -1.56 -15.48
N SER A 83 -6.91 -2.48 -15.94
CA SER A 83 -6.50 -3.67 -15.18
C SER A 83 -4.99 -3.84 -15.21
N TYR A 84 -4.44 -4.31 -14.09
CA TYR A 84 -3.01 -4.57 -13.97
C TYR A 84 -2.73 -6.06 -14.23
N PRO A 85 -1.87 -6.42 -15.19
CA PRO A 85 -1.67 -7.81 -15.61
C PRO A 85 -1.23 -8.77 -14.49
N GLY A 86 -0.38 -8.30 -13.56
CA GLY A 86 0.14 -9.09 -12.46
C GLY A 86 -0.83 -9.31 -11.30
N GLY A 87 -2.08 -8.86 -11.43
CA GLY A 87 -3.09 -8.92 -10.38
C GLY A 87 -2.88 -7.91 -9.26
N VAL A 88 -3.78 -7.94 -8.28
CA VAL A 88 -3.74 -7.02 -7.13
C VAL A 88 -3.01 -7.65 -5.94
N PRO A 89 -2.35 -6.86 -5.08
CA PRO A 89 -1.70 -7.36 -3.87
C PRO A 89 -2.70 -8.09 -2.96
N GLN A 90 -2.28 -9.22 -2.37
CA GLN A 90 -3.09 -9.99 -1.41
C GLN A 90 -3.57 -9.13 -0.22
N ALA A 91 -2.75 -8.16 0.19
CA ALA A 91 -3.06 -7.19 1.24
C ALA A 91 -4.36 -6.41 0.95
N LEU A 92 -4.69 -6.12 -0.31
CA LEU A 92 -5.96 -5.45 -0.65
C LEU A 92 -7.17 -6.32 -0.28
N GLY A 93 -7.06 -7.64 -0.50
CA GLY A 93 -8.10 -8.60 -0.12
C GLY A 93 -8.26 -8.68 1.40
N VAL A 94 -7.15 -8.74 2.14
CA VAL A 94 -7.15 -8.69 3.62
C VAL A 94 -7.82 -7.41 4.12
N LEU A 95 -7.40 -6.26 3.58
CA LEU A 95 -7.94 -4.96 3.93
C LEU A 95 -9.46 -4.89 3.72
N LYS A 96 -9.93 -5.24 2.52
CA LYS A 96 -11.36 -5.23 2.19
C LYS A 96 -12.17 -6.17 3.09
N ARG A 97 -11.64 -7.36 3.41
CA ARG A 97 -12.28 -8.28 4.37
C ARG A 97 -12.40 -7.66 5.76
N VAL A 98 -11.33 -7.10 6.32
CA VAL A 98 -11.39 -6.52 7.66
C VAL A 98 -12.33 -5.32 7.69
N LEU A 99 -12.25 -4.41 6.71
CA LEU A 99 -13.15 -3.26 6.62
C LEU A 99 -14.62 -3.66 6.52
N SER A 100 -14.95 -4.78 5.85
CA SER A 100 -16.32 -5.29 5.77
C SER A 100 -16.92 -5.72 7.11
N THR A 101 -16.08 -5.93 8.14
CA THR A 101 -16.51 -6.30 9.49
C THR A 101 -16.74 -5.08 10.41
N VAL A 102 -16.30 -3.89 9.98
CA VAL A 102 -16.45 -2.65 10.74
C VAL A 102 -17.87 -2.12 10.54
N ARG A 103 -18.61 -1.99 11.64
CA ARG A 103 -19.96 -1.42 11.69
C ARG A 103 -19.94 0.09 11.55
N LYS A 104 -18.95 0.76 12.16
CA LYS A 104 -18.75 2.21 11.97
C LYS A 104 -18.29 2.50 10.55
N LYS A 105 -18.77 3.62 10.00
CA LYS A 105 -18.52 4.01 8.62
C LYS A 105 -17.03 4.36 8.42
N VAL A 106 -16.27 3.42 7.89
CA VAL A 106 -14.93 3.65 7.34
C VAL A 106 -15.03 3.69 5.83
N LYS A 107 -14.54 4.77 5.21
CA LYS A 107 -14.44 4.88 3.75
C LYS A 107 -13.09 4.37 3.27
N LEU A 108 -13.07 3.39 2.38
CA LEU A 108 -11.84 2.99 1.69
C LEU A 108 -11.53 3.99 0.57
N LEU A 109 -10.37 4.63 0.64
CA LEU A 109 -9.79 5.38 -0.46
C LEU A 109 -9.09 4.37 -1.39
N ASP A 110 -9.85 3.76 -2.31
CA ASP A 110 -9.40 2.62 -3.12
C ASP A 110 -8.46 3.04 -4.26
N ILE A 111 -7.21 3.36 -3.91
CA ILE A 111 -6.18 3.85 -4.83
C ILE A 111 -5.32 2.75 -5.45
N THR A 112 -5.54 1.49 -5.08
CA THR A 112 -4.58 0.41 -5.39
C THR A 112 -4.43 0.17 -6.90
N VAL A 113 -5.56 0.00 -7.60
CA VAL A 113 -5.54 -0.34 -9.03
C VAL A 113 -5.09 0.84 -9.88
N LEU A 114 -5.57 2.06 -9.60
CA LEU A 114 -5.11 3.24 -10.35
C LEU A 114 -3.61 3.45 -10.16
N SER A 115 -3.07 3.20 -8.96
CA SER A 115 -1.64 3.35 -8.70
C SER A 115 -0.81 2.23 -9.32
N LEU A 116 -1.33 1.02 -9.46
CA LEU A 116 -0.66 -0.08 -10.16
C LEU A 116 -0.46 0.23 -11.65
N LEU A 117 -1.31 1.07 -12.23
CA LEU A 117 -1.14 1.50 -13.62
C LEU A 117 -0.04 2.55 -13.78
N ARG A 118 0.48 3.10 -12.68
CA ARG A 118 1.41 4.25 -12.69
C ARG A 118 2.86 3.85 -12.46
N LYS A 119 3.36 2.85 -13.20
CA LYS A 119 4.78 2.45 -13.15
C LYS A 119 5.76 3.60 -13.47
N ASP A 120 5.28 4.65 -14.12
CA ASP A 120 5.96 5.91 -14.47
C ASP A 120 6.07 6.91 -13.32
N GLY A 121 5.28 6.75 -12.25
CA GLY A 121 5.15 7.77 -11.20
C GLY A 121 6.25 7.77 -10.13
N HIS A 122 7.22 6.85 -10.22
CA HIS A 122 8.24 6.64 -9.19
C HIS A 122 9.49 7.50 -9.41
N PRO A 123 10.19 7.93 -8.33
CA PRO A 123 11.46 8.65 -8.43
C PRO A 123 12.57 7.85 -9.13
N SER A 124 12.50 6.52 -9.09
CA SER A 124 13.51 5.67 -9.72
C SER A 124 14.91 6.00 -9.14
N VAL A 125 15.86 6.37 -9.99
CA VAL A 125 17.23 6.76 -9.58
C VAL A 125 17.33 8.17 -8.98
N TYR A 126 16.24 8.95 -8.99
CA TYR A 126 16.17 10.27 -8.38
C TYR A 126 15.64 10.23 -6.93
N GLY A 127 15.32 9.04 -6.43
CA GLY A 127 14.82 8.80 -5.08
C GLY A 127 15.91 8.53 -4.04
N PHE A 128 15.51 7.85 -2.97
CA PHE A 128 16.42 7.51 -1.88
C PHE A 128 17.48 6.51 -2.36
N GLY A 129 18.76 6.88 -2.27
CA GLY A 129 19.89 6.08 -2.78
C GLY A 129 20.49 6.58 -4.11
N GLY A 130 19.87 7.57 -4.75
CA GLY A 130 20.41 8.19 -5.97
C GLY A 130 20.71 7.17 -7.06
N SER A 131 21.84 7.33 -7.78
CA SER A 131 22.27 6.40 -8.81
C SER A 131 22.65 4.98 -8.32
N THR A 132 22.74 4.78 -7.00
CA THR A 132 23.12 3.50 -6.39
C THR A 132 21.92 2.67 -5.90
N GLY A 133 20.72 3.27 -5.90
CA GLY A 133 19.47 2.64 -5.52
C GLY A 133 18.39 2.87 -6.57
N LEU A 134 17.39 2.00 -6.59
CA LEU A 134 16.20 2.19 -7.42
C LEU A 134 15.02 2.32 -6.50
N ASP A 135 14.39 3.50 -6.43
CA ASP A 135 13.19 3.68 -5.63
C ASP A 135 11.94 3.50 -6.48
N CYS A 136 11.36 2.31 -6.40
CA CYS A 136 10.07 1.99 -7.03
C CYS A 136 8.95 1.83 -6.00
N SER A 137 9.09 2.48 -4.84
CA SER A 137 8.12 2.41 -3.73
C SER A 137 7.51 3.77 -3.39
N HIS A 138 8.29 4.84 -3.47
CA HIS A 138 7.81 6.21 -3.25
C HIS A 138 7.35 6.85 -4.56
N TRP A 139 6.71 8.01 -4.49
CA TRP A 139 6.16 8.69 -5.66
C TRP A 139 6.80 10.06 -5.85
N CYS A 140 7.00 10.46 -7.11
CA CYS A 140 7.33 11.84 -7.44
C CYS A 140 6.19 12.77 -7.04
N LEU A 141 6.53 14.02 -6.71
CA LEU A 141 5.59 15.12 -6.52
C LEU A 141 5.97 16.28 -7.46
N ALA A 142 5.05 16.86 -8.22
CA ALA A 142 3.65 16.46 -8.41
C ALA A 142 3.52 15.06 -9.07
N GLY A 143 2.42 14.34 -8.80
CA GLY A 143 2.24 12.97 -9.30
C GLY A 143 1.05 12.20 -8.75
N VAL A 144 1.24 10.88 -8.58
CA VAL A 144 0.18 9.94 -8.17
C VAL A 144 -0.49 10.30 -6.83
N PRO A 145 0.24 10.77 -5.80
CA PRO A 145 -0.38 11.20 -4.55
C PRO A 145 -1.35 12.38 -4.70
N ASP A 146 -1.17 13.24 -5.70
CA ASP A 146 -2.09 14.35 -5.95
C ASP A 146 -3.47 13.81 -6.38
N THR A 147 -3.50 12.77 -7.21
CA THR A 147 -4.76 12.08 -7.56
C THR A 147 -5.42 11.45 -6.33
N TRP A 148 -4.65 10.92 -5.38
CA TRP A 148 -5.21 10.38 -4.14
C TRP A 148 -5.88 11.48 -3.31
N ASN A 149 -5.25 12.66 -3.25
CA ASN A 149 -5.78 13.82 -2.55
C ASN A 149 -7.02 14.39 -3.23
N GLU A 150 -7.08 14.39 -4.57
CA GLU A 150 -8.30 14.76 -5.31
C GLU A 150 -9.46 13.81 -4.99
N ILE A 151 -9.22 12.49 -4.94
CA ILE A 151 -10.26 11.53 -4.57
C ILE A 151 -10.70 11.74 -3.12
N LEU A 152 -9.75 11.97 -2.20
CA LEU A 152 -10.06 12.27 -0.81
C LEU A 152 -10.90 13.55 -0.68
N PHE A 153 -10.53 14.61 -1.38
CA PHE A 153 -11.25 15.88 -1.41
C PHE A 153 -12.72 15.67 -1.84
N ASN A 154 -12.95 14.95 -2.93
CA ASN A 154 -14.30 14.62 -3.43
C ASN A 154 -15.10 13.68 -2.51
N LEU A 155 -14.47 12.99 -1.56
CA LEU A 155 -15.18 12.15 -0.59
C LEU A 155 -15.53 12.89 0.71
N ILE A 156 -14.89 14.04 0.94
CA ILE A 156 -15.10 14.94 2.08
C ILE A 156 -16.15 16.00 1.74
N PHE A 157 -16.05 16.62 0.57
CA PHE A 157 -16.91 17.71 0.10
C PHE A 157 -17.83 17.25 -1.03
#